data_AF-A0A6V7UVS8-F1
#
_entry.id   AF-A0A6V7UVS8-F1
#
_cell.length_a   1.000
_cell.length_b   1.000
_cell.length_c   1.000
_cell.angle_alpha   90.00
_cell.angle_beta   90.00
_cell.angle_gamma   90.00
#
_symmetry.space_group_name_H-M   'P 1'
#
loop_
_entity.id
_entity.type
_entity.pdbx_description
1 polymer ?
#
loop_
_entity_poly.entity_id
_entity_poly.type
_entity_poly.pdbx_seq_one_letter_code
_entity_poly.pdbx_strand_id
1 'polypeptide(L)'
;MNIKVCMAIHEAYGKEAKTASISLDVFYPPKVIIEVEPEDNEKIRESGSIRLLCRSDSRSKEELKYTWNRDGEPERLEILANNCISISSLRFNENVKK
;
A
#
# COMPACT_ATOMS: atom_id res chain seq x y z
N MET A 1 14.62 -6.92 5.34
CA MET A 1 16.05 -6.95 4.94
C MET A 1 16.39 -8.38 4.59
N ASN A 2 16.63 -8.67 3.30
CA ASN A 2 16.84 -10.04 2.82
C ASN A 2 18.35 -10.31 2.70
N ILE A 3 18.93 -10.95 3.72
CA ILE A 3 20.35 -11.30 3.74
C ILE A 3 20.52 -12.65 3.05
N LYS A 4 21.40 -12.71 2.06
CA LYS A 4 21.85 -13.95 1.44
C LYS A 4 23.27 -14.23 1.87
N VAL A 5 23.51 -15.48 2.27
CA VAL A 5 24.77 -15.94 2.83
C VAL A 5 25.29 -17.07 1.97
N CYS A 6 26.53 -16.94 1.53
CA CYS A 6 27.30 -17.98 0.88
C CYS A 6 28.34 -18.52 1.87
N MET A 7 28.43 -19.84 1.97
CA MET A 7 29.35 -20.52 2.87
C MET A 7 30.21 -21.51 2.08
N ALA A 8 31.52 -21.42 2.26
CA ALA A 8 32.50 -22.34 1.70
C ALA A 8 33.19 -23.10 2.84
N ILE A 9 33.24 -24.43 2.73
CA ILE A 9 33.84 -25.32 3.72
C ILE A 9 34.90 -26.15 3.00
N HIS A 10 36.12 -26.16 3.53
CA HIS A 10 37.23 -26.91 2.97
C HIS A 10 38.21 -27.32 4.08
N GLU A 11 38.83 -28.50 3.96
CA GLU A 11 39.76 -29.03 4.96
C GLU A 11 40.97 -28.12 5.20
N ALA A 12 41.44 -27.41 4.17
CA ALA A 12 42.52 -26.43 4.28
C ALA A 12 42.16 -25.18 5.13
N TYR A 13 40.88 -24.90 5.36
CA TYR A 13 40.42 -23.79 6.22
C TYR A 13 40.32 -24.18 7.70
N GLY A 14 40.70 -25.40 8.08
CA GLY A 14 40.50 -25.91 9.44
C GLY A 14 39.03 -26.27 9.72
N LYS A 15 38.59 -26.19 10.98
CA LYS A 15 37.19 -26.47 11.37
C LYS A 15 36.22 -25.30 11.06
N GLU A 16 36.71 -24.20 10.50
CA GLU A 16 35.92 -22.99 10.27
C GLU A 16 35.51 -22.84 8.80
N ALA A 17 34.26 -22.40 8.59
CA ALA A 17 33.75 -22.08 7.28
C ALA A 17 34.11 -20.64 6.89
N LYS A 18 34.40 -20.41 5.60
CA LYS A 18 34.48 -19.06 5.05
C LYS A 18 33.09 -18.61 4.62
N THR A 19 32.70 -17.42 5.04
CA THR A 19 31.36 -16.90 4.82
C THR A 19 31.41 -15.54 4.13
N ALA A 20 30.52 -15.33 3.16
CA ALA A 20 30.28 -14.04 2.52
C ALA A 20 28.77 -13.76 2.55
N SER A 21 28.39 -12.52 2.86
CA SER A 21 26.98 -12.12 2.92
C SER A 21 26.72 -10.87 2.11
N ILE A 22 25.56 -10.82 1.47
CA ILE A 22 25.06 -9.64 0.77
C ILE A 22 23.61 -9.35 1.21
N SER A 23 23.30 -8.07 1.36
CA SER A 23 21.92 -7.61 1.55
C SER A 23 21.32 -7.28 0.20
N LEU A 24 20.21 -7.93 -0.15
CA LEU A 24 19.49 -7.61 -1.37
C LEU A 24 18.55 -6.44 -1.13
N ASP A 25 18.76 -5.37 -1.89
CA ASP A 25 17.80 -4.29 -2.01
C ASP A 25 16.77 -4.62 -3.08
N VAL A 26 15.63 -5.18 -2.66
CA VAL A 26 14.61 -5.69 -3.57
C VAL A 26 13.55 -4.62 -3.82
N PHE A 27 13.48 -4.17 -5.07
CA PHE A 27 12.44 -3.26 -5.54
C PHE A 27 11.18 -4.04 -5.88
N TYR A 28 10.03 -3.49 -5.47
CA TYR A 28 8.72 -4.05 -5.76
C TYR A 28 7.71 -2.92 -5.94
N PRO A 29 6.69 -3.11 -6.80
CA PRO A 29 5.66 -2.10 -7.02
C PRO A 29 4.80 -1.88 -5.77
N PRO A 30 4.09 -0.75 -5.67
CA PRO A 30 3.24 -0.46 -4.52
C PRO A 30 2.13 -1.50 -4.36
N LYS A 31 2.03 -2.08 -3.17
CA LYS A 31 0.89 -2.90 -2.74
C LYS A 31 -0.11 -1.98 -2.04
N VAL A 32 -1.28 -1.82 -2.66
CA VAL A 32 -2.30 -0.86 -2.20
C VAL A 32 -3.37 -1.56 -1.38
N ILE A 33 -3.75 -0.95 -0.26
CA ILE A 33 -4.88 -1.34 0.59
C ILE A 33 -5.73 -0.08 0.78
N ILE A 34 -7.04 -0.20 0.54
CA ILE A 34 -7.99 0.89 0.79
C ILE A 34 -8.73 0.58 2.09
N GLU A 35 -8.67 1.52 3.02
CA GLU A 35 -9.43 1.48 4.27
C GLU A 35 -10.58 2.49 4.19
N VAL A 36 -11.74 2.11 4.73
CA VAL A 36 -12.96 2.92 4.75
C VAL A 36 -13.30 3.25 6.19
N GLU A 37 -13.62 4.52 6.45
CA GLU A 37 -14.12 4.95 7.75
C GLU A 37 -15.50 5.63 7.58
N PRO A 38 -16.51 5.20 8.36
CA PRO A 38 -16.44 4.13 9.35
C PRO A 38 -16.30 2.75 8.70
N GLU A 39 -15.79 1.77 9.47
CA GLU A 39 -15.49 0.41 8.98
C GLU A 39 -16.74 -0.27 8.40
N ASP A 40 -16.54 -1.27 7.53
CA ASP A 40 -17.57 -1.97 6.74
C ASP A 40 -18.79 -2.51 7.54
N ASN A 41 -18.70 -2.59 8.86
CA ASN A 41 -19.76 -3.03 9.77
C ASN A 41 -20.70 -1.89 10.21
N GLU A 42 -20.33 -0.62 10.03
CA GLU A 42 -21.21 0.51 10.26
C GLU A 42 -22.02 0.84 8.99
N LYS A 43 -23.32 1.06 9.17
CA LYS A 43 -24.21 1.40 8.06
C LYS A 43 -23.87 2.81 7.56
N ILE A 44 -23.31 2.90 6.36
CA ILE A 44 -23.21 4.14 5.59
C ILE A 44 -24.62 4.67 5.33
N ARG A 45 -24.85 5.96 5.59
CA ARG A 45 -26.17 6.62 5.45
C ARG A 45 -26.13 7.73 4.41
N GLU A 46 -27.26 7.95 3.76
CA GLU A 46 -27.45 9.12 2.92
C GLU A 46 -27.25 10.41 3.72
N SER A 47 -26.75 11.45 3.05
CA SER A 47 -26.28 12.70 3.65
C SER A 47 -25.14 12.56 4.66
N GLY A 48 -24.65 11.35 4.90
CA GLY A 48 -23.48 11.08 5.73
C GLY A 48 -22.17 11.43 5.03
N SER A 49 -21.07 11.14 5.73
CA SER A 49 -19.72 11.30 5.21
C SER A 49 -18.90 10.05 5.49
N ILE A 50 -18.00 9.71 4.57
CA ILE A 50 -17.00 8.66 4.75
C ILE A 50 -15.61 9.22 4.46
N ARG A 51 -14.60 8.57 5.02
CA ARG A 51 -13.20 8.77 4.64
C ARG A 51 -12.68 7.51 3.97
N LEU A 52 -11.92 7.70 2.90
CA LEU A 52 -11.20 6.62 2.22
C LEU A 52 -9.70 6.89 2.38
N LEU A 53 -8.98 5.92 2.93
CA LEU A 53 -7.55 5.99 3.17
C LEU A 53 -6.82 5.03 2.23
N CYS A 54 -5.87 5.54 1.45
CA CYS A 54 -5.02 4.72 0.58
C CYS A 54 -3.70 4.43 1.28
N ARG A 55 -3.56 3.22 1.81
CA ARG A 55 -2.28 2.71 2.30
C ARG A 55 -1.54 2.05 1.17
N SER A 56 -0.25 2.34 1.04
CA SER A 56 0.59 1.61 0.11
C SER A 56 1.93 1.21 0.72
N ASP A 57 2.37 0.00 0.40
CA ASP A 57 3.70 -0.49 0.72
C ASP A 57 4.52 -0.66 -0.56
N SER A 58 5.63 0.04 -0.65
CA SER A 58 6.54 0.03 -1.80
C SER A 58 7.98 0.18 -1.29
N ARG A 59 8.94 -0.36 -2.05
CA ARG A 59 10.36 -0.10 -1.77
C ARG A 59 10.75 1.35 -2.04
N SER A 60 10.16 1.97 -3.06
CA SER A 60 10.41 3.35 -3.49
C SER A 60 9.35 4.31 -2.95
N LYS A 61 9.28 4.49 -1.64
CA LYS A 61 8.22 5.29 -0.99
C LYS A 61 8.22 6.76 -1.41
N GLU A 62 9.39 7.30 -1.73
CA GLU A 62 9.58 8.71 -2.12
C GLU A 62 9.05 9.01 -3.52
N GLU A 63 8.90 7.99 -4.37
CA GLU A 63 8.45 8.12 -5.76
C GLU A 63 6.92 7.92 -5.91
N LEU A 64 6.23 7.66 -4.79
CA LEU A 64 4.80 7.36 -4.82
C LEU A 64 3.98 8.58 -5.16
N LYS A 65 3.08 8.41 -6.12
CA LYS A 65 2.02 9.37 -6.46
C LYS A 65 0.68 8.72 -6.22
N TYR A 66 -0.20 9.45 -5.55
CA TYR A 66 -1.54 8.97 -5.20
C TYR A 66 -2.56 9.72 -6.05
N THR A 67 -3.52 8.97 -6.58
CA THR A 67 -4.62 9.52 -7.36
C THR A 67 -5.86 8.71 -7.03
N TRP A 68 -6.96 9.41 -6.76
CA TRP A 68 -8.26 8.80 -6.52
C TRP A 68 -9.13 9.01 -7.76
N ASN A 69 -9.65 7.92 -8.30
CA ASN A 69 -10.54 7.94 -9.46
C ASN A 69 -11.86 7.29 -9.09
N ARG A 70 -12.96 7.85 -9.58
CA ARG A 70 -14.28 7.23 -9.55
C ARG A 70 -14.71 6.98 -11.00
N ASP A 71 -15.07 5.74 -11.31
CA ASP A 71 -15.55 5.33 -12.64
C ASP A 71 -14.60 5.71 -13.80
N GLY A 72 -13.29 5.68 -13.54
CA GLY A 72 -12.25 6.00 -14.52
C GLY A 72 -11.90 7.49 -14.60
N GLU A 73 -12.66 8.37 -13.94
CA GLU A 73 -12.41 9.80 -13.91
C GLU A 73 -11.70 10.24 -12.62
N PRO A 74 -10.72 11.16 -12.69
CA PRO A 74 -10.06 11.70 -11.51
C PRO A 74 -11.07 12.41 -10.60
N GLU A 75 -11.13 11.98 -9.36
CA GLU A 75 -11.96 12.63 -8.35
C GLU A 75 -11.31 13.99 -8.01
N ARG A 76 -12.06 15.08 -8.18
CA ARG A 76 -11.58 16.46 -7.88
C ARG A 76 -11.58 16.78 -6.38
N LEU A 77 -11.39 15.77 -5.54
CA LEU A 77 -11.30 15.95 -4.10
C LEU A 77 -9.86 16.27 -3.71
N GLU A 78 -9.71 17.11 -2.69
CA GLU A 78 -8.40 17.38 -2.11
C GLU A 78 -7.88 16.11 -1.43
N ILE A 79 -6.69 15.67 -1.84
CA ILE A 79 -5.99 14.60 -1.16
C ILE A 79 -5.46 15.17 0.16
N LEU A 80 -6.03 14.69 1.26
CA LEU A 80 -5.66 15.05 2.61
C LEU A 80 -4.38 14.32 3.03
N ALA A 81 -3.93 14.60 4.26
CA ALA A 81 -2.81 13.89 4.88
C ALA A 81 -2.98 12.36 4.79
N ASN A 82 -1.87 11.64 4.63
CA ASN A 82 -1.82 10.19 4.49
C ASN A 82 -2.58 9.63 3.28
N ASN A 83 -2.79 10.43 2.22
CA ASN A 83 -3.49 10.03 0.99
C ASN A 83 -4.97 9.68 1.23
N CYS A 84 -5.58 10.39 2.17
CA CYS A 84 -6.99 10.24 2.52
C CYS A 84 -7.86 11.18 1.68
N ILE A 85 -9.05 10.76 1.29
CA ILE A 85 -10.10 11.64 0.76
C ILE A 85 -11.35 11.53 1.62
N SER A 86 -12.10 12.63 1.70
CA SER A 86 -13.38 12.69 2.40
C SER A 86 -14.51 12.90 1.41
N ILE A 87 -15.49 12.01 1.41
CA ILE A 87 -16.71 12.14 0.61
C ILE A 87 -17.82 12.48 1.57
N SER A 88 -18.48 13.62 1.36
CA SER A 88 -19.57 14.10 2.20
C SER A 88 -20.88 14.19 1.41
N SER A 89 -21.99 14.33 2.13
CA SER A 89 -23.33 14.42 1.53
C SER A 89 -23.65 13.22 0.62
N LEU A 90 -23.35 12.01 1.09
CA LEU A 90 -23.48 10.78 0.33
C LEU A 90 -24.90 10.59 -0.22
N ARG A 91 -24.99 10.09 -1.46
CA ARG A 91 -26.25 9.80 -2.14
C ARG A 91 -26.19 8.41 -2.76
N PHE A 92 -27.33 7.74 -2.79
CA PHE A 92 -27.44 6.49 -3.52
C PHE A 92 -27.19 6.72 -5.02
N ASN A 93 -26.32 5.91 -5.63
CA ASN A 93 -26.09 5.96 -7.06
C ASN A 93 -26.94 4.88 -7.76
N GLU A 94 -28.08 5.29 -8.32
CA GLU A 94 -29.02 4.40 -9.01
C GLU A 94 -28.46 3.76 -10.29
N ASN A 95 -27.36 4.30 -10.82
CA ASN A 95 -26.72 3.82 -12.04
C ASN A 95 -25.78 2.63 -11.79
N VAL A 96 -25.45 2.35 -10.53
CA VAL A 96 -24.67 1.17 -10.12
C VAL A 96 -25.65 0.04 -9.78
N LYS A 97 -26.44 -0.39 -10.76
CA LYS A 97 -27.19 -1.65 -10.63
C LYS A 97 -26.26 -2.80 -11.04
N LYS A 98 -26.06 -3.73 -10.10
CA LYS A 98 -25.36 -5.01 -10.29
C LYS A 98 -25.93 -5.80 -11.46
#